data_AF-F4MLF6-F1
#
_entry.id   AF-F4MLF6-F1
#
_cell.length_a   1.000
_cell.length_b   1.000
_cell.length_c   1.000
_cell.angle_alpha   90.00
_cell.angle_beta   90.00
_cell.angle_gamma   90.00
#
_symmetry.space_group_name_H-M   'P 1'
#
loop_
_entity.id
_entity.type
_entity.pdbx_description
1 polymer ?
#
loop_
_entity_poly.entity_id
_entity_poly.type
_entity_poly.pdbx_seq_one_letter_code
_entity_poly.pdbx_strand_id
1 'polypeptide(L)'
;MGNDIFYLKRDFIAFKEAVAFKESQGKYEVVNTLGYLGKYQFSRNTLHRFNIYNTQAFLRDPILQEKAFVALCKVNKWILRKDIKRSVGKTINGIKVTESGILAAAHLSGAGNVKKFLRSNGSQSFSDAYGSSIKSYMKKFGNYNVSNILGDQKAKV
;
A
#
# COMPACT_ATOMS: atom_id res chain seq x y z
N MET A 1 -7.21 19.51 33.58
CA MET A 1 -6.21 18.55 33.06
C MET A 1 -6.66 18.16 31.68
N GLY A 2 -5.92 18.53 30.64
CA GLY A 2 -6.32 18.32 29.24
C GLY A 2 -6.38 16.83 28.91
N ASN A 3 -7.46 16.40 28.29
CA ASN A 3 -7.55 15.10 27.62
C ASN A 3 -6.66 15.13 26.38
N ASP A 4 -5.34 15.07 26.58
CA ASP A 4 -4.40 14.79 25.50
C ASP A 4 -4.50 13.30 25.16
N ILE A 5 -5.59 12.94 24.45
CA ILE A 5 -5.62 11.70 23.68
C ILE A 5 -4.43 11.79 22.72
N PHE A 6 -3.42 10.94 22.93
CA PHE A 6 -2.27 10.80 22.04
C PHE A 6 -2.76 10.50 20.61
N TYR A 7 -2.99 11.54 19.82
CA TYR A 7 -3.39 11.37 18.43
C TYR A 7 -2.14 11.08 17.63
N LEU A 8 -1.97 9.83 17.20
CA LEU A 8 -0.91 9.49 16.26
C LEU A 8 -1.13 10.35 15.01
N LYS A 9 -0.16 11.23 14.72
CA LYS A 9 -0.20 12.05 13.50
C LYS A 9 -0.41 11.10 12.33
N ARG A 10 -1.47 11.33 11.54
CA ARG A 10 -1.79 10.50 10.37
C ARG A 10 -0.84 10.80 9.21
N ASP A 11 0.45 10.67 9.43
CA ASP A 11 1.49 10.87 8.43
C ASP A 11 1.88 9.57 7.73
N PHE A 12 2.95 9.60 6.94
CA PHE A 12 3.42 8.43 6.19
C PHE A 12 3.95 7.32 7.11
N ILE A 13 4.47 7.64 8.30
CA ILE A 13 4.92 6.63 9.25
C ILE A 13 3.69 5.88 9.78
N ALA A 14 2.66 6.61 10.20
CA ALA A 14 1.40 6.01 10.62
C ALA A 14 0.75 5.16 9.50
N PHE A 15 0.82 5.63 8.25
CA PHE A 15 0.32 4.89 7.09
C PHE A 15 1.03 3.55 6.90
N LYS A 16 2.37 3.55 6.86
CA LYS A 16 3.13 2.31 6.63
C LYS A 16 2.95 1.32 7.78
N GLU A 17 2.89 1.78 9.03
CA GLU A 17 2.69 0.89 10.18
C GLU A 17 1.26 0.33 10.22
N ALA A 18 0.25 1.11 9.83
CA ALA A 18 -1.11 0.61 9.72
C ALA A 18 -1.24 -0.49 8.64
N VAL A 19 -0.58 -0.31 7.49
CA VAL A 19 -0.54 -1.34 6.43
C VAL A 19 0.20 -2.57 6.96
N ALA A 20 1.42 -2.41 7.50
CA ALA A 20 2.21 -3.50 8.06
C ALA A 20 1.46 -4.31 9.13
N PHE A 21 0.72 -3.64 10.01
CA PHE A 21 -0.08 -4.31 11.03
C PHE A 21 -1.18 -5.18 10.41
N LYS A 22 -1.85 -4.69 9.37
CA LYS A 22 -2.86 -5.49 8.64
C LYS A 22 -2.24 -6.67 7.88
N GLU A 23 -1.07 -6.48 7.28
CA GLU A 23 -0.38 -7.50 6.48
C GLU A 23 0.21 -8.63 7.35
N SER A 24 0.91 -8.28 8.44
CA SER A 24 1.75 -9.24 9.17
C SER A 24 1.79 -9.04 10.69
N GLN A 25 1.00 -8.09 11.22
CA GLN A 25 1.17 -7.58 12.58
C GLN A 25 2.57 -6.95 12.82
N GLY A 26 3.24 -6.49 11.76
CA GLY A 26 4.56 -5.86 11.85
C GLY A 26 5.76 -6.82 11.84
N LYS A 27 5.56 -8.12 11.59
CA LYS A 27 6.61 -9.14 11.69
C LYS A 27 7.44 -9.22 10.40
N TYR A 28 8.76 -9.05 10.48
CA TYR A 28 9.66 -9.05 9.32
C TYR A 28 9.96 -10.44 8.75
N GLU A 29 9.90 -11.48 9.58
CA GLU A 29 10.39 -12.83 9.21
C GLU A 29 9.27 -13.83 8.90
N VAL A 30 8.04 -13.36 8.69
CA VAL A 30 6.89 -14.25 8.43
C VAL A 30 6.65 -14.47 6.95
N VAL A 31 6.17 -15.67 6.63
CA VAL A 31 5.66 -16.02 5.30
C VAL A 31 4.24 -16.55 5.49
N ASN A 32 3.25 -16.00 4.78
CA ASN A 32 1.89 -16.54 4.87
C ASN A 32 1.70 -17.80 4.02
N THR A 33 0.51 -18.39 4.09
CA THR A 33 0.16 -19.63 3.40
C THR A 33 0.20 -19.53 1.87
N LEU A 34 0.25 -18.31 1.32
CA LEU A 34 0.34 -18.05 -0.12
C LEU A 34 1.77 -17.65 -0.56
N GLY A 35 2.74 -17.66 0.35
CA GLY A 35 4.14 -17.35 0.06
C GLY A 35 4.49 -15.86 0.03
N TYR A 36 3.64 -14.98 0.57
CA TYR A 36 3.95 -13.56 0.71
C TYR A 36 4.87 -13.30 1.90
N LEU A 37 5.79 -12.35 1.74
CA LEU A 37 7.01 -12.26 2.54
C LEU A 37 7.04 -11.01 3.44
N GLY A 38 7.32 -11.24 4.71
CA GLY A 38 7.75 -10.23 5.68
C GLY A 38 6.68 -9.22 6.09
N LYS A 39 7.14 -8.08 6.61
CA LYS A 39 6.33 -7.08 7.30
C LYS A 39 5.16 -6.56 6.45
N TYR A 40 5.39 -6.48 5.15
CA TYR A 40 4.44 -5.97 4.16
C TYR A 40 3.93 -7.05 3.21
N GLN A 41 4.14 -8.34 3.52
CA GLN A 41 3.64 -9.46 2.73
C GLN A 41 3.88 -9.28 1.22
N PHE A 42 5.14 -9.09 0.82
CA PHE A 42 5.50 -8.92 -0.57
C PHE A 42 5.40 -10.22 -1.37
N SER A 43 4.90 -10.14 -2.61
CA SER A 43 5.07 -11.24 -3.56
C SER A 43 6.51 -11.28 -4.11
N ARG A 44 6.99 -12.47 -4.48
CA ARG A 44 8.29 -12.64 -5.15
C ARG A 44 8.41 -11.77 -6.41
N ASN A 45 7.35 -11.70 -7.21
CA ASN A 45 7.33 -10.88 -8.44
C ASN A 45 7.46 -9.38 -8.14
N THR A 46 6.86 -8.91 -7.05
CA THR A 46 7.02 -7.53 -6.60
C THR A 46 8.46 -7.25 -6.16
N LEU A 47 9.11 -8.19 -5.49
CA LEU A 47 10.52 -8.07 -5.09
C LEU A 47 11.48 -8.07 -6.28
N HIS A 48 11.22 -8.92 -7.28
CA HIS A 48 12.02 -8.96 -8.52
C HIS A 48 12.05 -7.61 -9.24
N ARG A 49 10.98 -6.82 -9.15
CA ARG A 49 10.95 -5.45 -9.69
C ARG A 49 12.06 -4.57 -9.15
N PHE A 50 12.48 -4.81 -7.91
CA PHE A 50 13.52 -4.07 -7.21
C PHE A 50 14.85 -4.83 -7.19
N ASN A 51 15.03 -5.82 -8.08
CA ASN A 51 16.21 -6.69 -8.16
C ASN A 51 16.49 -7.46 -6.85
N ILE A 52 15.45 -7.72 -6.05
CA ILE A 52 15.55 -8.55 -4.85
C ILE A 52 15.11 -9.98 -5.22
N TYR A 53 16.06 -10.89 -5.36
CA TYR A 53 15.79 -12.29 -5.73
C TYR A 53 15.94 -13.27 -4.56
N ASN A 54 16.84 -12.98 -3.61
CA ASN A 54 17.06 -13.82 -2.44
C ASN A 54 16.03 -13.51 -1.35
N THR A 55 14.94 -14.27 -1.33
CA THR A 55 13.84 -14.08 -0.36
C THR A 55 14.25 -14.36 1.08
N GLN A 56 15.19 -15.28 1.30
CA GLN A 56 15.65 -15.61 2.64
C GLN A 56 16.51 -14.50 3.24
N ALA A 57 17.37 -13.88 2.43
CA ALA A 57 18.11 -12.68 2.82
C ALA A 57 17.16 -11.50 3.07
N PHE A 58 16.18 -11.30 2.19
CA PHE A 58 15.15 -10.26 2.34
C PHE A 58 14.38 -10.35 3.66
N LEU A 59 13.99 -11.55 4.08
CA LEU A 59 13.27 -11.73 5.35
C LEU A 59 14.09 -11.30 6.57
N ARG A 60 15.43 -11.44 6.51
CA ARG A 60 16.36 -11.10 7.59
C ARG A 60 16.89 -9.66 7.51
N ASP A 61 16.43 -8.86 6.54
CA ASP A 61 16.85 -7.48 6.36
C ASP A 61 15.66 -6.52 6.49
N PRO A 62 15.31 -6.10 7.72
CA PRO A 62 14.24 -5.14 7.97
C PRO A 62 14.39 -3.83 7.19
N ILE A 63 15.62 -3.34 7.03
CA ILE A 63 15.91 -2.09 6.32
C ILE A 63 15.55 -2.22 4.84
N LEU A 64 15.87 -3.36 4.22
CA LEU A 64 15.50 -3.62 2.83
C LEU A 64 13.99 -3.72 2.64
N GLN A 65 13.25 -4.31 3.59
CA GLN A 65 11.78 -4.36 3.52
C GLN A 65 11.15 -2.96 3.58
N GLU A 66 11.64 -2.10 4.48
CA GLU A 66 11.20 -0.71 4.60
C GLU A 66 11.49 0.08 3.32
N LYS A 67 12.71 -0.06 2.76
CA LYS A 67 13.08 0.56 1.48
C LYS A 67 12.21 0.08 0.33
N ALA A 68 11.94 -1.23 0.25
CA ALA A 68 11.09 -1.81 -0.78
C ALA A 68 9.65 -1.28 -0.71
N PHE A 69 9.10 -1.09 0.49
CA PHE A 69 7.76 -0.53 0.66
C PHE A 69 7.68 0.91 0.18
N VAL A 70 8.67 1.74 0.55
CA VAL A 70 8.75 3.13 0.06
C VAL A 70 8.90 3.16 -1.46
N ALA A 71 9.81 2.35 -2.03
CA ALA A 71 10.01 2.28 -3.48
C ALA A 71 8.72 1.87 -4.21
N LEU A 72 7.98 0.88 -3.69
CA LEU A 72 6.69 0.48 -4.25
C LEU A 72 5.65 1.60 -4.18
N CYS A 73 5.57 2.35 -3.08
CA CYS A 73 4.69 3.51 -2.97
C CYS A 73 5.01 4.56 -4.04
N LYS A 74 6.29 4.91 -4.21
CA LYS A 74 6.74 5.88 -5.23
C LYS A 74 6.35 5.44 -6.65
N VAL A 75 6.57 4.17 -6.97
CA VAL A 75 6.25 3.65 -8.30
C VAL A 75 4.75 3.58 -8.54
N ASN A 76 3.98 3.12 -7.56
CA ASN A 76 2.52 3.10 -7.65
C ASN A 76 1.95 4.51 -7.78
N LYS A 77 2.47 5.49 -7.02
CA LYS A 77 2.09 6.90 -7.14
C LYS A 77 2.35 7.42 -8.55
N TRP A 78 3.50 7.10 -9.15
CA TRP A 78 3.78 7.49 -10.52
C TRP A 78 2.83 6.86 -11.54
N ILE A 79 2.59 5.54 -11.45
CA ILE A 79 1.69 4.82 -12.35
C ILE A 79 0.27 5.40 -12.28
N LEU A 80 -0.19 5.74 -11.07
CA LEU A 80 -1.56 6.17 -10.80
C LEU A 80 -1.75 7.69 -10.80
N ARG A 81 -0.71 8.51 -11.02
CA ARG A 81 -0.77 9.99 -10.90
C ARG A 81 -1.99 10.65 -11.56
N LYS A 82 -2.38 10.19 -12.76
CA LYS A 82 -3.51 10.74 -13.51
C LYS A 82 -4.83 10.33 -12.88
N ASP A 83 -4.90 9.10 -12.38
CA ASP A 83 -6.06 8.55 -11.69
C ASP A 83 -6.20 9.18 -10.29
N ILE A 84 -5.11 9.37 -9.54
CA ILE A 84 -5.07 10.14 -8.28
C ILE A 84 -5.63 11.55 -8.49
N LYS A 85 -5.09 12.31 -9.46
CA LYS A 85 -5.56 13.67 -9.78
C LYS A 85 -7.07 13.73 -10.10
N ARG A 86 -7.60 12.71 -10.77
CA ARG A 86 -9.02 12.67 -11.18
C ARG A 86 -9.97 12.19 -10.10
N SER A 87 -9.49 11.39 -9.15
CA SER A 87 -10.37 10.62 -8.25
C SER A 87 -10.30 11.07 -6.80
N VAL A 88 -9.18 11.62 -6.31
CA VAL A 88 -9.08 12.09 -4.92
C VAL A 88 -10.15 13.14 -4.62
N GLY A 89 -10.81 13.00 -3.47
CA GLY A 89 -11.91 13.85 -3.04
C GLY A 89 -13.30 13.38 -3.48
N LYS A 90 -13.40 12.54 -4.52
CA LYS A 90 -14.67 11.95 -4.97
C LYS A 90 -15.12 10.82 -4.05
N THR A 91 -16.41 10.53 -4.07
CA THR A 91 -16.97 9.30 -3.51
C THR A 91 -17.16 8.28 -4.62
N ILE A 92 -16.51 7.11 -4.51
CA ILE A 92 -16.63 6.01 -5.46
C ILE A 92 -17.11 4.79 -4.70
N ASN A 93 -18.17 4.10 -5.14
CA ASN A 93 -18.71 2.91 -4.47
C ASN A 93 -18.87 3.10 -2.93
N GLY A 94 -19.38 4.28 -2.53
CA GLY A 94 -19.63 4.65 -1.14
C GLY A 94 -18.39 4.98 -0.29
N ILE A 95 -17.20 5.11 -0.87
CA ILE A 95 -15.97 5.48 -0.15
C ILE A 95 -15.39 6.80 -0.65
N LYS A 96 -14.99 7.69 0.27
CA LYS A 96 -14.24 8.89 -0.07
C LYS A 96 -12.83 8.49 -0.49
N VAL A 97 -12.48 8.80 -1.75
CA VAL A 97 -11.20 8.46 -2.33
C VAL A 97 -10.12 9.40 -1.81
N THR A 98 -9.03 8.82 -1.33
CA THR A 98 -7.85 9.53 -0.84
C THR A 98 -6.59 8.94 -1.44
N GLU A 99 -5.51 9.71 -1.47
CA GLU A 99 -4.25 9.24 -2.04
C GLU A 99 -3.69 8.05 -1.26
N SER A 100 -3.69 8.10 0.08
CA SER A 100 -3.23 6.98 0.92
C SER A 100 -4.04 5.71 0.69
N GLY A 101 -5.37 5.82 0.55
CA GLY A 101 -6.24 4.69 0.23
C GLY A 101 -5.90 4.06 -1.13
N ILE A 102 -5.60 4.90 -2.13
CA ILE A 102 -5.16 4.44 -3.45
C ILE A 102 -3.82 3.68 -3.35
N LEU A 103 -2.84 4.21 -2.61
CA LEU A 103 -1.53 3.54 -2.45
C LEU A 103 -1.65 2.20 -1.72
N ALA A 104 -2.44 2.13 -0.66
CA ALA A 104 -2.69 0.86 0.04
C ALA A 104 -3.41 -0.16 -0.86
N ALA A 105 -4.44 0.25 -1.60
CA ALA A 105 -5.10 -0.66 -2.52
C ALA A 105 -4.18 -1.12 -3.67
N ALA A 106 -3.23 -0.27 -4.09
CA ALA A 106 -2.25 -0.63 -5.10
C ALA A 106 -1.16 -1.56 -4.56
N HIS A 107 -0.87 -1.50 -3.26
CA HIS A 107 -0.04 -2.49 -2.58
C HIS A 107 -0.72 -3.87 -2.56
N LEU A 108 -2.00 -3.92 -2.16
CA LEU A 108 -2.79 -5.15 -2.14
C LEU A 108 -2.95 -5.80 -3.54
N SER A 109 -3.43 -5.01 -4.50
CA SER A 109 -4.01 -5.54 -5.75
C SER A 109 -3.21 -5.18 -7.01
N GLY A 110 -2.14 -4.40 -6.85
CA GLY A 110 -1.40 -3.81 -7.97
C GLY A 110 -2.11 -2.57 -8.56
N ALA A 111 -1.31 -1.63 -9.06
CA ALA A 111 -1.80 -0.39 -9.63
C ALA A 111 -2.73 -0.58 -10.85
N GLY A 112 -2.60 -1.67 -11.59
CA GLY A 112 -3.47 -2.00 -12.72
C GLY A 112 -4.92 -2.23 -12.31
N ASN A 113 -5.15 -2.98 -11.23
CA ASN A 113 -6.49 -3.25 -10.72
C ASN A 113 -7.11 -2.00 -10.07
N VAL A 114 -6.32 -1.21 -9.35
CA VAL A 114 -6.78 0.09 -8.81
C VAL A 114 -7.19 1.04 -9.92
N LYS A 115 -6.45 1.09 -11.03
CA LYS A 115 -6.80 1.88 -12.21
C LYS A 115 -8.17 1.47 -12.78
N LYS A 116 -8.43 0.16 -12.92
CA LYS A 116 -9.72 -0.37 -13.38
C LYS A 116 -10.85 0.02 -12.43
N PHE A 117 -10.64 -0.13 -11.13
CA PHE A 117 -11.61 0.26 -10.10
C PHE A 117 -11.95 1.76 -10.17
N LEU A 118 -10.94 2.63 -10.18
CA LEU A 118 -11.15 4.09 -10.21
C LEU A 118 -11.87 4.56 -11.48
N ARG A 119 -11.54 3.97 -12.63
CA ARG A 119 -12.11 4.38 -13.93
C ARG A 119 -13.51 3.82 -14.19
N SER A 120 -13.86 2.71 -13.56
CA SER A 120 -15.18 2.10 -13.64
C SER A 120 -16.15 2.61 -12.56
N ASN A 121 -15.77 3.66 -11.82
CA ASN A 121 -16.49 4.12 -10.63
C ASN A 121 -16.79 2.98 -9.63
N GLY A 122 -15.86 2.03 -9.52
CA GLY A 122 -15.89 0.96 -8.55
C GLY A 122 -16.76 -0.25 -8.92
N SER A 123 -17.26 -0.34 -10.15
CA SER A 123 -17.97 -1.53 -10.64
C SER A 123 -17.02 -2.69 -10.95
N GLN A 124 -15.79 -2.42 -11.41
CA GLN A 124 -14.73 -3.42 -11.49
C GLN A 124 -13.93 -3.44 -10.19
N SER A 125 -13.91 -4.57 -9.49
CA SER A 125 -13.19 -4.72 -8.23
C SER A 125 -12.32 -5.97 -8.23
N PHE A 126 -11.29 -5.94 -7.38
CA PHE A 126 -10.42 -7.07 -7.06
C PHE A 126 -10.63 -7.45 -5.59
N SER A 127 -10.58 -8.75 -5.31
CA SER A 127 -10.45 -9.32 -3.97
C SER A 127 -9.31 -10.31 -3.95
N ASP A 128 -8.49 -10.30 -2.89
CA ASP A 128 -7.46 -11.30 -2.67
C ASP A 128 -8.06 -12.62 -2.16
N ALA A 129 -7.21 -13.64 -2.02
CA ALA A 129 -7.60 -14.96 -1.52
C ALA A 129 -8.01 -14.97 -0.04
N TYR A 130 -7.75 -13.89 0.72
CA TYR A 130 -8.17 -13.72 2.11
C TYR A 130 -9.40 -12.81 2.26
N GLY A 131 -10.04 -12.42 1.15
CA GLY A 131 -11.25 -11.59 1.13
C GLY A 131 -11.02 -10.08 1.27
N SER A 132 -9.77 -9.60 1.29
CA SER A 132 -9.46 -8.17 1.23
C SER A 132 -9.75 -7.64 -0.16
N SER A 133 -10.35 -6.46 -0.28
CA SER A 133 -10.68 -5.84 -1.57
C SER A 133 -10.09 -4.45 -1.71
N ILE A 134 -10.07 -3.93 -2.94
CA ILE A 134 -9.70 -2.53 -3.21
C ILE A 134 -10.54 -1.58 -2.35
N LYS A 135 -11.86 -1.80 -2.29
CA LYS A 135 -12.77 -0.98 -1.50
C LYS A 135 -12.42 -1.02 -0.01
N SER A 136 -12.14 -2.20 0.55
CA SER A 136 -11.81 -2.31 1.97
C SER A 136 -10.49 -1.63 2.31
N TYR A 137 -9.46 -1.74 1.46
CA TYR A 137 -8.17 -1.07 1.65
C TYR A 137 -8.27 0.44 1.48
N MET A 138 -8.96 0.92 0.45
CA MET A 138 -9.17 2.36 0.26
C MET A 138 -9.92 3.00 1.43
N LYS A 139 -10.92 2.30 1.99
CA LYS A 139 -11.65 2.74 3.19
C LYS A 139 -10.75 2.73 4.44
N LYS A 140 -10.10 1.60 4.71
CA LYS A 140 -9.32 1.39 5.95
C LYS A 140 -8.08 2.29 6.02
N PHE A 141 -7.40 2.50 4.90
CA PHE A 141 -6.16 3.25 4.83
C PHE A 141 -6.32 4.65 4.25
N GLY A 142 -7.54 5.20 4.31
CA GLY A 142 -7.81 6.56 3.88
C GLY A 142 -7.29 7.63 4.86
N ASN A 143 -7.19 8.86 4.40
CA ASN A 143 -6.89 10.05 5.20
C ASN A 143 -5.53 10.02 5.94
N TYR A 144 -4.51 9.35 5.39
CA TYR A 144 -3.13 9.59 5.83
C TYR A 144 -2.46 10.61 4.90
N ASN A 145 -1.64 11.49 5.48
CA ASN A 145 -0.79 12.39 4.75
C ASN A 145 0.42 11.64 4.21
N VAL A 146 0.39 11.39 2.90
CA VAL A 146 1.45 10.71 2.13
C VAL A 146 2.12 11.67 1.12
N SER A 147 1.98 12.98 1.32
CA SER A 147 2.45 13.99 0.37
C SER A 147 3.98 13.99 0.20
N ASN A 148 4.71 13.59 1.24
CA ASN A 148 6.17 13.45 1.24
C ASN A 148 6.68 12.31 0.33
N ILE A 149 5.82 11.38 -0.07
CA ILE A 149 6.17 10.37 -1.06
C ILE A 149 5.98 10.97 -2.45
N LEU A 150 7.08 11.25 -3.16
CA LEU A 150 7.02 11.72 -4.54
C LEU A 150 6.97 10.53 -5.51
N GLY A 151 6.16 10.64 -6.57
CA GLY A 151 6.06 9.58 -7.56
C GLY A 151 7.36 9.45 -8.38
N ASP A 152 7.88 8.24 -8.50
CA ASP A 152 9.09 7.94 -9.27
C ASP A 152 8.92 6.61 -10.03
N GLN A 153 9.04 6.66 -11.35
CA GLN A 153 8.92 5.48 -12.22
C GLN A 153 10.04 4.45 -11.99
N LYS A 154 11.23 4.94 -11.68
CA LYS A 154 12.47 4.19 -11.66
C LYS A 154 12.96 3.99 -10.23
N ALA A 155 12.10 4.13 -9.21
CA ALA A 155 12.50 3.96 -7.83
C ALA A 155 13.13 2.58 -7.62
N LYS A 156 14.29 2.55 -6.97
CA LYS A 156 15.07 1.35 -6.64
C LYS A 156 15.29 1.29 -5.13
N VAL A 157 15.85 0.16 -4.68
CA VAL A 157 16.26 -0.12 -3.29
C VAL A 157 17.76 -0.25 -3.19
#